data_AF-A0A9P0H580-F1
#
_entry.id   AF-A0A9P0H580-F1
#
_cell.length_a   1.000
_cell.length_b   1.000
_cell.length_c   1.000
_cell.angle_alpha   90.00
_cell.angle_beta   90.00
_cell.angle_gamma   90.00
#
_symmetry.space_group_name_H-M   'P 1'
#
loop_
_entity.id
_entity.type
_entity.pdbx_description
1 polymer ?
#
loop_
_entity_poly.entity_id
_entity_poly.type
_entity_poly.pdbx_seq_one_letter_code
_entity_poly.pdbx_strand_id
1 'polypeptide(L)'
;MLLNTAIRSRPFRENFRYRSSFSGYKPGLLKRVWDSWVPIPAGVGLSLIAYLQWRRLEREKNKGVRAAAHWEVNCYKALPLRTFSRAFGSVSETKIPIKLRPFIYGSYAKVFGVNLSEISEPVDNYSSLCEFFTRRLKAGVRPVDQHKAVVSPADGTVMNAGKVNSFQVEQVKGITYSLKAFLGDISWKDNEKQIVRDINCNEVVYAKETKTPDNWIAYKKSLLHDPIKNDLYQCVIYLAPGDYHRFHSPADWHVSFRRHFQGELLSVNPSVAQWIPGLFVLNERALYVGTWQYGYFSMTAVGATNVGSIRVYDDKVRIYKIKKLTGKFQYFYFYL
;
A
#
# COMPACT_ATOMS: atom_id res chain seq x y z
N MET A 1 -64.68 16.27 -10.00
CA MET A 1 -65.47 17.51 -9.85
C MET A 1 -64.80 18.32 -8.75
N LEU A 2 -64.26 19.49 -9.10
CA LEU A 2 -63.67 20.48 -8.20
C LEU A 2 -64.73 21.03 -7.22
N LEU A 3 -64.26 21.57 -6.08
CA LEU A 3 -64.66 22.84 -5.41
C LEU A 3 -64.26 22.73 -3.94
N ASN A 4 -63.48 23.64 -3.33
CA ASN A 4 -63.82 25.02 -2.96
C ASN A 4 -62.56 25.58 -2.23
N THR A 5 -62.21 26.86 -2.14
CA THR A 5 -62.92 28.13 -2.37
C THR A 5 -61.85 29.22 -2.45
N ALA A 6 -62.10 30.25 -3.28
CA ALA A 6 -61.21 31.38 -3.49
C ALA A 6 -61.66 32.63 -2.72
N ILE A 7 -60.67 33.33 -2.15
CA ILE A 7 -60.39 34.78 -2.26
C ILE A 7 -61.52 35.78 -1.99
N ARG A 8 -61.27 36.69 -1.04
CA ARG A 8 -61.70 38.10 -1.19
C ARG A 8 -60.69 39.06 -0.57
N SER A 9 -60.32 40.05 -1.37
CA SER A 9 -59.40 41.16 -1.09
C SER A 9 -60.12 42.35 -0.43
N ARG A 10 -59.37 43.19 0.30
CA ARG A 10 -59.24 44.64 0.06
C ARG A 10 -58.32 45.30 1.12
N PRO A 11 -57.50 46.30 0.74
CA PRO A 11 -56.65 47.09 1.63
C PRO A 11 -57.30 48.44 1.97
N PHE A 12 -56.96 49.04 3.11
CA PHE A 12 -56.99 50.49 3.30
C PHE A 12 -56.04 50.89 4.43
N ARG A 13 -55.09 51.76 4.12
CA ARG A 13 -54.06 52.30 5.01
C ARG A 13 -54.20 53.82 4.95
N GLU A 14 -54.22 54.46 6.11
CA GLU A 14 -53.87 55.87 6.42
C GLU A 14 -54.56 56.23 7.76
N ASN A 15 -54.01 56.93 8.77
CA ASN A 15 -53.04 58.01 8.77
C ASN A 15 -52.35 58.17 10.16
N PHE A 16 -51.08 58.61 10.11
CA PHE A 16 -50.41 59.65 10.92
C PHE A 16 -50.14 59.54 12.45
N ARG A 17 -48.82 59.75 12.73
CA ARG A 17 -48.17 60.64 13.74
C ARG A 17 -47.96 60.21 15.21
N TYR A 18 -46.66 60.03 15.48
CA TYR A 18 -45.77 60.79 16.40
C TYR A 18 -45.78 60.58 17.93
N ARG A 19 -44.57 60.21 18.39
CA ARG A 19 -43.88 60.40 19.70
C ARG A 19 -44.60 60.20 21.03
N SER A 20 -43.90 59.42 21.86
CA SER A 20 -43.41 59.66 23.24
C SER A 20 -43.62 58.35 24.02
N SER A 21 -42.90 57.94 25.06
CA SER A 21 -41.81 58.43 25.89
C SER A 21 -41.27 57.17 26.60
N PHE A 22 -40.02 57.23 27.09
CA PHE A 22 -39.40 56.21 27.94
C PHE A 22 -40.27 55.79 29.13
N SER A 23 -40.34 54.48 29.40
CA SER A 23 -40.39 53.93 30.77
C SER A 23 -40.14 52.41 30.79
N GLY A 24 -39.11 51.99 31.52
CA GLY A 24 -39.07 50.70 32.23
C GLY A 24 -38.71 49.43 31.45
N TYR A 25 -37.42 49.18 31.18
CA TYR A 25 -36.92 47.84 30.86
C TYR A 25 -35.97 47.34 31.95
N LYS A 26 -36.38 46.32 32.71
CA LYS A 26 -35.49 45.56 33.61
C LYS A 26 -34.67 44.59 32.76
N PRO A 27 -33.32 44.57 32.84
CA PRO A 27 -32.53 43.63 32.05
C PRO A 27 -32.81 42.19 32.50
N GLY A 28 -33.12 41.33 31.52
CA GLY A 28 -33.50 39.93 31.73
C GLY A 28 -32.37 39.03 32.23
N LEU A 29 -32.79 37.88 32.77
CA LEU A 29 -32.00 36.80 33.37
C LEU A 29 -30.70 36.43 32.62
N LEU A 30 -30.66 36.62 31.30
CA LEU A 30 -29.50 36.35 30.44
C LEU A 30 -28.27 37.22 30.75
N LYS A 31 -28.46 38.47 31.24
CA LYS A 31 -27.33 39.33 31.61
C LYS A 31 -26.60 38.82 32.88
N ARG A 32 -27.34 38.23 33.84
CA ARG A 32 -26.76 37.63 35.05
C ARG A 32 -25.92 36.39 34.78
N VAL A 33 -26.25 35.61 33.75
CA VAL A 33 -25.49 34.41 33.36
C VAL A 33 -24.16 34.79 32.72
N TRP A 34 -24.11 35.91 31.99
CA TRP A 34 -22.87 36.42 31.38
C TRP A 34 -21.90 36.98 32.42
N ASP A 35 -22.41 37.70 33.43
CA ASP A 35 -21.59 38.30 34.49
C ASP A 35 -21.07 37.29 35.54
N SER A 36 -21.55 36.04 35.50
CA SER A 36 -21.16 34.96 36.44
C SER A 36 -20.25 33.90 35.80
N TRP A 37 -19.52 34.26 34.74
CA TRP A 37 -18.53 33.35 34.12
C TRP A 37 -17.39 33.07 35.10
N VAL A 38 -17.48 31.93 35.80
CA VAL A 38 -16.34 31.35 36.52
C VAL A 38 -15.39 30.82 35.46
N PRO A 39 -14.14 31.34 35.34
CA PRO A 39 -13.19 30.79 34.41
C PRO A 39 -12.92 29.34 34.81
N ILE A 40 -13.42 28.40 34.01
CA ILE A 40 -13.09 26.98 34.17
C ILE A 40 -11.56 26.94 34.19
N PRO A 41 -10.92 26.46 35.28
CA PRO A 41 -9.47 26.41 35.34
C PRO A 41 -8.96 25.70 34.10
N ALA A 42 -8.01 26.29 33.37
CA ALA A 42 -7.56 25.79 32.07
C ALA A 42 -7.19 24.29 32.12
N GLY A 43 -6.72 23.81 33.26
CA GLY A 43 -6.45 22.39 33.52
C GLY A 43 -7.68 21.47 33.41
N VAL A 44 -8.88 21.90 33.84
CA VAL A 44 -10.11 21.10 33.73
C VAL A 44 -10.59 21.03 32.28
N GLY A 45 -10.50 22.15 31.54
CA GLY A 45 -10.79 22.18 30.10
C GLY A 45 -9.83 21.31 29.30
N LEU A 46 -8.52 21.44 29.54
CA LEU A 46 -7.49 20.61 28.91
C LEU A 46 -7.63 19.13 29.28
N SER A 47 -7.96 18.81 30.54
CA SER A 47 -8.20 17.43 30.97
C SER A 47 -9.44 16.83 30.34
N LEU A 48 -10.52 17.61 30.17
CA LEU A 48 -11.72 17.16 29.47
C LEU A 48 -11.43 16.94 27.98
N ILE A 49 -10.71 17.85 27.33
CA ILE A 49 -10.29 17.67 25.94
C ILE A 49 -9.39 16.45 25.80
N ALA A 50 -8.38 16.29 26.67
CA ALA A 50 -7.51 15.12 26.69
C ALA A 50 -8.29 13.82 26.96
N TYR A 51 -9.27 13.84 27.86
CA TYR A 51 -10.13 12.70 28.14
C TYR A 51 -11.06 12.39 26.97
N LEU A 52 -11.65 13.39 26.30
CA LEU A 52 -12.49 13.21 25.12
C LEU A 52 -11.66 12.72 23.93
N GLN A 53 -10.43 13.24 23.75
CA GLN A 53 -9.45 12.80 22.78
C GLN A 53 -9.05 11.35 23.06
N TRP A 54 -8.73 11.01 24.31
CA TRP A 54 -8.40 9.65 24.75
C TRP A 54 -9.58 8.71 24.53
N ARG A 55 -10.81 9.08 24.93
CA ARG A 55 -12.02 8.29 24.69
C ARG A 55 -12.29 8.08 23.20
N ARG A 56 -12.02 9.08 22.36
CA ARG A 56 -12.14 8.95 20.90
C ARG A 56 -11.09 7.98 20.37
N LEU A 57 -9.83 8.11 20.80
CA LEU A 57 -8.75 7.19 20.43
C LEU A 57 -9.04 5.76 20.91
N GLU A 58 -9.55 5.57 22.13
CA GLU A 58 -9.91 4.26 22.69
C GLU A 58 -11.13 3.65 21.96
N ARG A 59 -12.08 4.47 21.50
CA ARG A 59 -13.18 4.03 20.62
C ARG A 59 -12.70 3.66 19.23
N GLU A 60 -11.72 4.37 18.67
CA GLU A 60 -11.10 4.01 17.38
C GLU A 60 -10.23 2.77 17.49
N LYS A 61 -9.61 2.54 18.66
CA LYS A 61 -8.87 1.32 18.98
C LYS A 61 -9.79 0.09 19.10
N ASN A 62 -11.03 0.29 19.56
CA ASN A 62 -12.02 -0.78 19.76
C ASN A 62 -12.98 -1.00 18.58
N LYS A 63 -13.13 -0.03 17.67
CA LYS A 63 -13.77 -0.30 16.39
C LYS A 63 -12.77 -1.07 15.55
N GLY A 64 -13.14 -2.27 15.10
CA GLY A 64 -12.36 -3.02 14.11
C GLY A 64 -11.92 -2.12 12.96
N VAL A 65 -10.81 -2.49 12.32
CA VAL A 65 -10.13 -1.68 11.31
C VAL A 65 -11.13 -1.16 10.26
N ARG A 66 -11.30 0.17 10.18
CA ARG A 66 -12.21 0.80 9.21
C ARG A 66 -11.55 0.84 7.83
N ALA A 67 -12.10 0.06 6.90
CA ALA A 67 -11.76 0.15 5.50
C ALA A 67 -12.15 1.51 4.91
N ALA A 68 -11.27 2.07 4.07
CA ALA A 68 -11.50 3.28 3.31
C ALA A 68 -12.68 3.11 2.33
N ALA A 69 -13.57 4.09 2.26
CA ALA A 69 -14.56 4.17 1.20
C ALA A 69 -13.89 4.49 -0.15
N HIS A 70 -14.53 4.12 -1.26
CA HIS A 70 -13.97 4.33 -2.60
C HIS A 70 -13.55 5.79 -2.87
N TRP A 71 -14.33 6.77 -2.40
CA TRP A 71 -14.00 8.18 -2.58
C TRP A 71 -12.75 8.59 -1.78
N GLU A 72 -12.55 8.04 -0.57
CA GLU A 72 -11.37 8.30 0.25
C GLU A 72 -10.10 7.80 -0.45
N VAL A 73 -10.18 6.59 -1.03
CA VAL A 73 -9.11 6.01 -1.84
C VAL A 73 -8.86 6.89 -3.07
N ASN A 74 -9.91 7.36 -3.76
CA ASN A 74 -9.76 8.23 -4.92
C ASN A 74 -9.12 9.58 -4.58
N CYS A 75 -9.47 10.19 -3.44
CA CYS A 75 -8.81 11.39 -2.94
C CYS A 75 -7.33 11.15 -2.66
N TYR A 76 -6.98 10.02 -2.04
CA TYR A 76 -5.59 9.67 -1.79
C TYR A 76 -4.80 9.43 -3.08
N LYS A 77 -5.42 8.78 -4.08
CA LYS A 77 -4.86 8.59 -5.42
C LYS A 77 -4.70 9.89 -6.22
N ALA A 78 -5.51 10.91 -5.94
CA ALA A 78 -5.42 12.20 -6.60
C ALA A 78 -4.20 13.02 -6.13
N LEU A 79 -3.56 12.64 -5.02
CA LEU A 79 -2.29 13.23 -4.62
C LEU A 79 -1.21 12.92 -5.68
N PRO A 80 -0.35 13.88 -6.06
CA PRO A 80 0.69 13.66 -7.07
C PRO A 80 1.89 12.86 -6.50
N LEU A 81 1.61 11.73 -5.84
CA LEU A 81 2.58 10.87 -5.15
C LEU A 81 3.66 10.36 -6.11
N ARG A 82 3.34 10.11 -7.38
CA ARG A 82 4.33 9.73 -8.39
C ARG A 82 5.31 10.88 -8.67
N THR A 83 4.83 12.11 -8.79
CA THR A 83 5.68 13.30 -8.99
C THR A 83 6.57 13.53 -7.79
N PHE A 84 6.01 13.45 -6.58
CA PHE A 84 6.78 13.55 -5.34
C PHE A 84 7.82 12.43 -5.23
N SER A 85 7.45 11.18 -5.56
CA SER A 85 8.40 10.05 -5.54
C SER A 85 9.54 10.25 -6.52
N ARG A 86 9.29 10.79 -7.72
CA ARG A 86 10.34 11.10 -8.71
C ARG A 86 11.25 12.24 -8.26
N ALA A 87 10.68 13.30 -7.69
CA ALA A 87 11.47 14.39 -7.14
C ALA A 87 12.33 13.91 -5.97
N PHE A 88 11.75 13.13 -5.06
CA PHE A 88 12.45 12.55 -3.92
C PHE A 88 13.56 11.58 -4.34
N GLY A 89 13.31 10.75 -5.34
CA GLY A 89 14.33 9.88 -5.95
C GLY A 89 15.53 10.68 -6.44
N SER A 90 15.26 11.71 -7.27
CA SER A 90 16.31 12.56 -7.83
C SER A 90 17.14 13.27 -6.75
N VAL A 91 16.48 13.74 -5.68
CA VAL A 91 17.16 14.31 -4.50
C VAL A 91 17.98 13.24 -3.78
N SER A 92 17.42 12.05 -3.58
CA SER A 92 18.06 10.95 -2.85
C SER A 92 19.25 10.36 -3.57
N GLU A 93 19.36 10.58 -4.88
CA GLU A 93 20.47 10.13 -5.73
C GLU A 93 21.55 11.16 -5.94
N THR A 94 21.25 12.40 -5.59
CA THR A 94 22.23 13.47 -5.65
C THR A 94 23.39 13.17 -4.69
N LYS A 95 24.61 13.38 -5.18
CA LYS A 95 25.83 13.12 -4.39
C LYS A 95 25.90 14.08 -3.21
N ILE A 96 25.98 13.51 -2.01
CA ILE A 96 26.09 14.26 -0.76
C ILE A 96 27.58 14.59 -0.53
N PRO A 97 27.93 15.86 -0.23
CA PRO A 97 29.28 16.25 0.16
C PRO A 97 29.78 15.46 1.37
N ILE A 98 31.05 15.02 1.36
CA ILE A 98 31.63 14.13 2.38
C ILE A 98 31.41 14.67 3.80
N LYS A 99 31.56 15.98 4.01
CA LYS A 99 31.37 16.62 5.32
C LYS A 99 29.95 16.51 5.88
N LEU A 100 28.93 16.37 5.02
CA LEU A 100 27.53 16.27 5.42
C LEU A 100 27.07 14.81 5.62
N ARG A 101 27.83 13.83 5.12
CA ARG A 101 27.46 12.40 5.19
C ARG A 101 27.28 11.89 6.63
N PRO A 102 28.21 12.09 7.57
CA PRO A 102 28.03 11.62 8.95
C PRO A 102 26.76 12.19 9.59
N PHE A 103 26.47 13.47 9.33
CA PHE A 103 25.30 14.15 9.89
C PHE A 103 23.99 13.64 9.30
N ILE A 104 23.90 13.54 7.97
CA ILE A 104 22.69 13.10 7.27
C ILE A 104 22.39 11.64 7.60
N TYR A 105 23.37 10.76 7.45
CA TYR A 105 23.18 9.33 7.68
C TYR A 105 23.04 9.00 9.17
N GLY A 106 23.73 9.72 10.06
CA GLY A 106 23.53 9.59 11.51
C GLY A 106 22.13 10.04 11.94
N SER A 107 21.64 11.15 11.38
CA SER A 107 20.26 11.61 11.64
C SER A 107 19.23 10.62 11.10
N TYR A 108 19.44 10.10 9.88
CA TYR A 108 18.59 9.07 9.30
C TYR A 108 18.57 7.82 10.18
N ALA A 109 19.74 7.33 10.61
CA ALA A 109 19.85 6.16 11.45
C ALA A 109 19.14 6.33 12.80
N LYS A 110 19.21 7.53 13.40
CA LYS A 110 18.51 7.85 14.64
C LYS A 110 16.99 7.89 14.47
N VAL A 111 16.50 8.48 13.37
CA VAL A 111 15.06 8.62 13.10
C VAL A 111 14.42 7.28 12.75
N PHE A 112 15.11 6.46 11.94
CA PHE A 112 14.55 5.21 11.42
C PHE A 112 15.08 3.95 12.11
N GLY A 113 15.96 4.07 13.11
CA GLY A 113 16.48 2.93 13.88
C GLY A 113 17.43 2.04 13.09
N VAL A 114 18.23 2.61 12.17
CA VAL A 114 19.18 1.82 11.38
C VAL A 114 20.32 1.33 12.26
N ASN A 115 20.55 0.01 12.28
CA ASN A 115 21.74 -0.55 12.93
C ASN A 115 23.00 -0.35 12.08
N LEU A 116 23.78 0.69 12.40
CA LEU A 116 25.02 1.01 11.69
C LEU A 116 26.13 -0.03 11.88
N SER A 117 26.06 -0.85 12.95
CA SER A 117 27.10 -1.84 13.25
C SER A 117 27.13 -3.02 12.27
N GLU A 118 26.01 -3.28 11.58
CA GLU A 118 25.84 -4.40 10.64
C GLU A 118 26.24 -4.04 9.20
N ILE A 119 26.52 -2.77 8.93
CA ILE A 119 26.82 -2.26 7.60
C ILE A 119 28.25 -2.64 7.19
N SER A 120 28.42 -3.13 5.95
CA SER A 120 29.71 -3.58 5.43
C SER A 120 30.76 -2.48 5.33
N GLU A 121 30.36 -1.28 4.92
CA GLU A 121 31.25 -0.15 4.68
C GLU A 121 30.98 1.00 5.66
N PRO A 122 32.00 1.84 5.95
CA PRO A 122 31.79 3.07 6.70
C PRO A 122 30.71 3.94 6.06
N VAL A 123 29.97 4.64 6.91
CA VAL A 123 28.86 5.51 6.52
C VAL A 123 29.28 6.62 5.54
N ASP A 124 30.56 7.02 5.59
CA ASP A 124 31.13 8.06 4.73
C ASP A 124 31.35 7.59 3.28
N ASN A 125 31.36 6.29 3.00
CA ASN A 125 31.57 5.76 1.65
C ASN A 125 30.33 5.92 0.76
N TYR A 126 29.14 5.96 1.36
CA TYR A 126 27.89 6.11 0.62
C TYR A 126 27.82 7.49 -0.02
N SER A 127 27.66 7.54 -1.33
CA SER A 127 27.66 8.78 -2.09
C SER A 127 26.31 9.50 -2.05
N SER A 128 25.22 8.76 -1.87
CA SER A 128 23.85 9.27 -1.90
C SER A 128 22.97 8.60 -0.84
N LEU A 129 21.77 9.14 -0.61
CA LEU A 129 20.80 8.51 0.31
C LEU A 129 20.28 7.18 -0.24
N CYS A 130 20.11 7.09 -1.57
CA CYS A 130 19.70 5.86 -2.24
C CYS A 130 20.73 4.73 -2.06
N GLU A 131 22.02 5.06 -2.13
CA GLU A 131 23.10 4.09 -1.90
C GLU A 131 23.12 3.60 -0.45
N PHE A 132 22.94 4.51 0.51
CA PHE A 132 22.82 4.17 1.93
C PHE A 132 21.55 3.36 2.23
N PHE A 133 20.43 3.66 1.58
CA PHE A 133 19.18 2.91 1.71
C PHE A 133 19.34 1.46 1.22
N THR A 134 20.09 1.27 0.13
CA THR A 134 20.40 -0.05 -0.46
C THR A 134 21.75 -0.61 -0.01
N ARG A 135 22.26 -0.15 1.13
CA ARG A 135 23.53 -0.57 1.75
C ARG A 135 23.68 -2.09 1.81
N ARG A 136 24.92 -2.57 1.75
CA ARG A 136 25.25 -3.98 1.95
C ARG A 136 25.54 -4.25 3.42
N LEU A 137 25.09 -5.40 3.91
CA LEU A 137 25.43 -5.88 5.25
C LEU A 137 26.77 -6.62 5.26
N LYS A 138 27.42 -6.69 6.42
CA LYS A 138 28.63 -7.49 6.66
C LYS A 138 28.37 -8.97 6.36
N ALA A 139 29.39 -9.68 5.91
CA ALA A 139 29.31 -11.14 5.80
C ALA A 139 29.04 -11.74 7.20
N GLY A 140 28.14 -12.72 7.26
CA GLY A 140 27.85 -13.45 8.51
C GLY A 140 26.83 -12.81 9.46
N VAL A 141 26.39 -11.55 9.28
CA VAL A 141 25.35 -10.96 10.15
C VAL A 141 23.93 -11.51 9.92
N ARG A 142 23.74 -12.27 8.84
CA ARG A 142 22.50 -12.98 8.50
C ARG A 142 22.86 -14.42 8.08
N PRO A 143 23.16 -15.32 9.03
CA PRO A 143 23.42 -16.72 8.70
C PRO A 143 22.14 -17.35 8.15
N VAL A 144 22.25 -18.05 7.03
CA VAL A 144 21.13 -18.78 6.41
C VAL A 144 21.11 -20.20 6.98
N ASP A 145 19.98 -20.61 7.55
CA ASP A 145 19.79 -21.96 8.04
C ASP A 145 19.60 -22.93 6.86
N GLN A 146 20.58 -23.82 6.65
CA GLN A 146 20.57 -24.80 5.56
C GLN A 146 19.61 -25.97 5.79
N HIS A 147 19.12 -26.16 7.02
CA HIS A 147 18.22 -27.26 7.37
C HIS A 147 16.75 -26.90 7.16
N LYS A 148 16.43 -25.61 6.94
CA LYS A 148 15.06 -25.15 6.72
C LYS A 148 14.77 -25.07 5.23
N ALA A 149 13.60 -25.60 4.87
CA ALA A 149 13.10 -25.54 3.50
C ALA A 149 12.80 -24.11 3.02
N VAL A 150 12.46 -23.20 3.94
CA VAL A 150 12.13 -21.80 3.68
C VAL A 150 12.76 -20.95 4.78
N VAL A 151 13.42 -19.87 4.40
CA VAL A 151 13.96 -18.84 5.29
C VAL A 151 13.31 -17.49 4.98
N SER A 152 13.50 -16.50 5.86
CA SER A 152 12.98 -15.15 5.59
C SER A 152 13.70 -14.55 4.37
N PRO A 153 12.96 -14.05 3.37
CA PRO A 153 13.57 -13.42 2.20
C PRO A 153 14.12 -12.02 2.50
N ALA A 154 13.65 -11.35 3.55
CA ALA A 154 14.03 -9.97 3.85
C ALA A 154 14.00 -9.70 5.35
N ASP A 155 14.70 -8.64 5.75
CA ASP A 155 14.53 -8.03 7.08
C ASP A 155 13.21 -7.25 7.09
N GLY A 156 12.47 -7.31 8.19
CA GLY A 156 11.21 -6.57 8.31
C GLY A 156 10.23 -7.21 9.27
N THR A 157 8.99 -6.74 9.22
CA THR A 157 7.90 -7.23 10.09
C THR A 157 6.92 -8.07 9.29
N VAL A 158 6.59 -9.27 9.80
CA VAL A 158 5.51 -10.08 9.25
C VAL A 158 4.18 -9.40 9.55
N MET A 159 3.52 -8.90 8.49
CA MET A 159 2.22 -8.24 8.58
C MET A 159 1.08 -9.24 8.67
N ASN A 160 1.19 -10.32 7.90
CA ASN A 160 0.26 -11.44 7.91
C ASN A 160 0.93 -12.69 7.36
N ALA A 161 0.62 -13.85 7.91
CA ALA A 161 1.04 -15.14 7.38
C ALA A 161 -0.03 -16.18 7.67
N GLY A 162 -0.38 -17.00 6.68
CA GLY A 162 -1.44 -17.99 6.87
C GLY A 162 -1.84 -18.75 5.61
N LYS A 163 -2.75 -19.70 5.81
CA LYS A 163 -3.31 -20.53 4.74
C LYS A 163 -4.28 -19.72 3.88
N VAL A 164 -4.17 -19.87 2.57
CA VAL A 164 -5.06 -19.26 1.58
C VAL A 164 -6.27 -20.17 1.38
N ASN A 165 -7.43 -19.74 1.88
CA ASN A 165 -8.67 -20.53 1.82
C ASN A 165 -9.67 -20.05 0.76
N SER A 166 -9.46 -18.87 0.16
CA SER A 166 -10.36 -18.30 -0.84
C SER A 166 -9.61 -17.35 -1.77
N PHE A 167 -10.32 -16.78 -2.76
CA PHE A 167 -9.79 -15.69 -3.58
C PHE A 167 -9.49 -14.42 -2.79
N GLN A 168 -10.14 -14.21 -1.64
CA GLN A 168 -9.89 -13.08 -0.77
C GLN A 168 -8.84 -13.48 0.27
N VAL A 169 -7.75 -12.74 0.25
CA VAL A 169 -6.53 -13.05 0.97
C VAL A 169 -6.24 -11.92 1.93
N GLU A 170 -5.97 -12.26 3.18
CA GLU A 170 -5.80 -11.25 4.22
C GLU A 170 -4.51 -10.45 4.00
N GLN A 171 -4.69 -9.14 3.95
CA GLN A 171 -3.64 -8.12 3.84
C GLN A 171 -3.06 -7.85 5.22
N VAL A 172 -3.90 -7.29 6.10
CA VAL A 172 -3.61 -6.96 7.49
C VAL A 172 -4.93 -6.91 8.25
N LYS A 173 -5.04 -7.66 9.36
CA LYS A 173 -6.11 -7.55 10.38
C LYS A 173 -7.52 -7.29 9.80
N GLY A 174 -8.04 -8.27 9.06
CA GLY A 174 -9.41 -8.24 8.52
C GLY A 174 -9.60 -7.46 7.20
N ILE A 175 -8.58 -6.76 6.71
CA ILE A 175 -8.58 -6.19 5.36
C ILE A 175 -8.03 -7.21 4.37
N THR A 176 -8.71 -7.43 3.25
CA THR A 176 -8.32 -8.43 2.25
C THR A 176 -7.98 -7.81 0.90
N TYR A 177 -7.33 -8.61 0.05
CA TYR A 177 -7.13 -8.34 -1.36
C TYR A 177 -7.46 -9.58 -2.21
N SER A 178 -7.82 -9.38 -3.48
CA SER A 178 -8.09 -10.48 -4.40
C SER A 178 -6.79 -11.11 -4.90
N LEU A 179 -6.58 -12.40 -4.61
CA LEU A 179 -5.44 -13.17 -5.10
C LEU A 179 -5.44 -13.26 -6.63
N LYS A 180 -6.62 -13.45 -7.24
CA LYS A 180 -6.76 -13.49 -8.70
C LYS A 180 -6.31 -12.16 -9.32
N ALA A 181 -6.69 -11.04 -8.72
CA ALA A 181 -6.25 -9.72 -9.18
C ALA A 181 -4.75 -9.47 -8.92
N PHE A 182 -4.23 -10.01 -7.80
CA PHE A 182 -2.83 -9.87 -7.41
C PHE A 182 -1.89 -10.64 -8.33
N LEU A 183 -2.18 -11.92 -8.59
CA LEU A 183 -1.39 -12.78 -9.47
C LEU A 183 -1.68 -12.53 -10.96
N GLY A 184 -2.87 -12.02 -11.28
CA GLY A 184 -3.39 -11.90 -12.64
C GLY A 184 -3.70 -13.26 -13.28
N ASP A 185 -3.87 -13.29 -14.60
CA ASP A 185 -4.18 -14.52 -15.30
C ASP A 185 -3.05 -15.54 -15.26
N ILE A 186 -3.34 -16.84 -15.18
CA ILE A 186 -2.34 -17.92 -15.05
C ILE A 186 -1.73 -18.26 -16.43
N SER A 187 -1.36 -17.23 -17.19
CA SER A 187 -0.89 -17.37 -18.58
C SER A 187 0.48 -18.04 -18.70
N TRP A 188 1.19 -18.23 -17.59
CA TRP A 188 2.49 -18.92 -17.56
C TRP A 188 2.37 -20.44 -17.72
N LYS A 189 1.14 -20.98 -17.67
CA LYS A 189 0.87 -22.38 -18.02
C LYS A 189 0.60 -22.59 -19.52
N ASP A 190 0.43 -21.52 -20.29
CA ASP A 190 -0.02 -21.56 -21.69
C ASP A 190 1.09 -21.92 -22.69
N ASN A 191 2.15 -22.62 -22.26
CA ASN A 191 3.15 -23.18 -23.18
C ASN A 191 2.61 -24.36 -24.00
N GLU A 192 1.36 -24.79 -23.81
CA GLU A 192 0.65 -25.66 -24.74
C GLU A 192 0.30 -24.90 -26.02
N LYS A 193 1.18 -25.03 -27.02
CA LYS A 193 0.88 -24.66 -28.41
C LYS A 193 -0.28 -25.53 -28.90
N GLN A 194 -1.38 -24.90 -29.31
CA GLN A 194 -2.42 -25.61 -30.04
C GLN A 194 -2.07 -25.60 -31.52
N ILE A 195 -1.82 -26.78 -32.10
CA ILE A 195 -1.70 -26.93 -33.55
C ILE A 195 -3.11 -27.01 -34.10
N VAL A 196 -3.53 -26.01 -34.87
CA VAL A 196 -4.80 -25.98 -35.59
C VAL A 196 -4.47 -26.03 -37.08
N ARG A 197 -5.17 -26.86 -37.84
CA ARG A 197 -5.05 -26.84 -39.30
C ARG A 197 -5.93 -25.74 -39.85
N ASP A 198 -5.37 -24.84 -40.67
CA ASP A 198 -6.16 -23.84 -41.37
C ASP A 198 -7.02 -24.49 -42.47
N ILE A 199 -7.84 -23.67 -43.15
CA ILE A 199 -8.72 -24.10 -44.25
C ILE A 199 -7.91 -24.70 -45.41
N ASN A 200 -6.63 -24.34 -45.52
CA ASN A 200 -5.69 -24.85 -46.51
C ASN A 200 -4.83 -26.03 -45.99
N CYS A 201 -5.22 -26.62 -44.86
CA CYS A 201 -4.52 -27.73 -44.18
C CYS A 201 -3.10 -27.40 -43.68
N ASN A 202 -2.70 -26.13 -43.61
CA ASN A 202 -1.43 -25.72 -43.01
C ASN A 202 -1.53 -25.77 -41.49
N GLU A 203 -0.44 -26.20 -40.85
CA GLU A 203 -0.32 -26.17 -39.41
C GLU A 203 -0.12 -24.72 -38.93
N VAL A 204 -1.14 -24.17 -38.29
CA VAL A 204 -1.10 -22.85 -37.65
C VAL A 204 -1.03 -23.05 -36.15
N VAL A 205 0.02 -22.50 -35.54
CA VAL A 205 0.24 -22.57 -34.10
C VAL A 205 -0.44 -21.36 -33.44
N TYR A 206 -1.52 -21.61 -32.70
CA TYR A 206 -2.14 -20.60 -31.85
C TYR A 206 -1.70 -20.78 -30.39
N ALA A 207 -1.52 -19.65 -29.69
CA ALA A 207 -1.46 -19.66 -28.23
C ALA A 207 -2.87 -19.96 -27.71
N LYS A 208 -3.03 -21.04 -26.94
CA LYS A 208 -4.31 -21.39 -26.32
C LYS A 208 -4.60 -20.34 -25.24
N GLU A 209 -5.66 -19.54 -25.42
CA GLU A 209 -6.13 -18.62 -24.39
C GLU A 209 -6.78 -19.42 -23.26
N THR A 210 -5.99 -19.79 -22.26
CA THR A 210 -6.52 -20.49 -21.08
C THR A 210 -7.12 -19.46 -20.14
N LYS A 211 -8.45 -19.28 -20.22
CA LYS A 211 -9.17 -18.42 -19.28
C LYS A 211 -8.94 -18.91 -17.85
N THR A 212 -8.48 -18.01 -16.99
CA THR A 212 -8.29 -18.27 -15.56
C THR A 212 -9.59 -18.75 -14.92
N PRO A 213 -9.61 -19.90 -14.21
CA PRO A 213 -10.83 -20.43 -13.62
C PRO A 213 -11.52 -19.44 -12.67
N ASP A 214 -12.84 -19.34 -12.72
CA ASP A 214 -13.64 -18.50 -11.83
C ASP A 214 -13.98 -19.20 -10.50
N ASN A 215 -13.96 -20.53 -10.46
CA ASN A 215 -14.18 -21.32 -9.25
C ASN A 215 -12.89 -21.43 -8.43
N TRP A 216 -12.96 -21.12 -7.13
CA TRP A 216 -11.82 -21.19 -6.20
C TRP A 216 -11.17 -22.57 -6.19
N ILE A 217 -11.95 -23.65 -6.19
CA ILE A 217 -11.40 -25.02 -6.13
C ILE A 217 -10.59 -25.29 -7.40
N ALA A 218 -11.10 -24.91 -8.56
CA ALA A 218 -10.40 -25.05 -9.84
C ALA A 218 -9.15 -24.15 -9.91
N TYR A 219 -9.25 -22.92 -9.42
CA TYR A 219 -8.13 -21.98 -9.36
C TYR A 219 -7.02 -22.49 -8.42
N LYS A 220 -7.36 -22.93 -7.21
CA LYS A 220 -6.42 -23.54 -6.27
C LYS A 220 -5.76 -24.77 -6.87
N LYS A 221 -6.54 -25.70 -7.47
CA LYS A 221 -6.01 -26.87 -8.19
C LYS A 221 -5.08 -26.47 -9.33
N SER A 222 -5.38 -25.38 -10.02
CA SER A 222 -4.52 -24.87 -11.10
C SER A 222 -3.21 -24.26 -10.59
N LEU A 223 -3.10 -23.88 -9.33
CA LEU A 223 -1.84 -23.42 -8.75
C LEU A 223 -1.04 -24.56 -8.12
N LEU A 224 -1.69 -25.53 -7.49
CA LEU A 224 -1.02 -26.61 -6.78
C LEU A 224 -0.44 -27.68 -7.71
N HIS A 225 0.69 -28.26 -7.31
CA HIS A 225 1.28 -29.42 -7.98
C HIS A 225 0.57 -30.72 -7.57
N ASP A 226 0.40 -30.96 -6.26
CA ASP A 226 -0.43 -32.03 -5.71
C ASP A 226 -1.60 -31.41 -4.93
N PRO A 227 -2.81 -31.33 -5.50
CA PRO A 227 -3.95 -30.71 -4.83
C PRO A 227 -4.52 -31.49 -3.64
N ILE A 228 -4.09 -32.75 -3.43
CA ILE A 228 -4.55 -33.61 -2.34
C ILE A 228 -3.66 -33.40 -1.12
N LYS A 229 -2.34 -33.31 -1.32
CA LYS A 229 -1.36 -33.19 -0.24
C LYS A 229 -0.95 -31.76 0.08
N ASN A 230 -1.03 -30.86 -0.90
CA ASN A 230 -0.48 -29.51 -0.74
C ASN A 230 -1.60 -28.49 -0.49
N ASP A 231 -1.26 -27.49 0.30
CA ASP A 231 -2.08 -26.31 0.52
C ASP A 231 -1.30 -25.05 0.12
N LEU A 232 -2.03 -23.97 -0.17
CA LEU A 232 -1.44 -22.69 -0.51
C LEU A 232 -1.31 -21.84 0.74
N TYR A 233 -0.13 -21.28 0.95
CA TYR A 233 0.18 -20.38 2.05
C TYR A 233 0.67 -19.04 1.50
N GLN A 234 0.54 -18.01 2.31
CA GLN A 234 1.09 -16.70 2.03
C GLN A 234 1.81 -16.11 3.25
N CYS A 235 2.76 -15.22 2.99
CA CYS A 235 3.42 -14.41 3.99
C CYS A 235 3.65 -13.01 3.41
N VAL A 236 3.23 -11.98 4.13
CA VAL A 236 3.41 -10.58 3.78
C VAL A 236 4.41 -9.99 4.75
N ILE A 237 5.53 -9.49 4.22
CA ILE A 237 6.60 -8.87 5.00
C ILE A 237 6.69 -7.39 4.63
N TYR A 238 6.60 -6.53 5.63
CA TYR A 238 6.79 -5.10 5.49
C TYR A 238 8.22 -4.71 5.86
N LEU A 239 8.88 -3.99 4.95
CA LEU A 239 10.20 -3.39 5.14
C LEU A 239 10.01 -1.94 5.57
N ALA A 240 10.37 -1.63 6.82
CA ALA A 240 10.38 -0.27 7.33
C ALA A 240 11.61 0.50 6.79
N PRO A 241 11.59 1.84 6.72
CA PRO A 241 12.70 2.62 6.16
C PRO A 241 14.08 2.35 6.79
N GLY A 242 14.11 1.92 8.06
CA GLY A 242 15.35 1.56 8.75
C GLY A 242 15.93 0.20 8.36
N ASP A 243 15.11 -0.68 7.79
CA ASP A 243 15.49 -2.06 7.50
C ASP A 243 16.48 -2.16 6.33
N TYR A 244 16.99 -3.35 6.11
CA TYR A 244 17.80 -3.68 4.95
C TYR A 244 16.91 -3.89 3.72
N HIS A 245 17.04 -3.01 2.72
CA HIS A 245 16.14 -2.96 1.56
C HIS A 245 16.59 -3.81 0.36
N ARG A 246 17.23 -4.95 0.63
CA ARG A 246 17.42 -5.99 -0.39
C ARG A 246 16.73 -7.24 0.09
N PHE A 247 15.97 -7.86 -0.80
CA PHE A 247 15.34 -9.15 -0.57
C PHE A 247 16.11 -10.23 -1.32
N HIS A 248 16.07 -11.43 -0.77
CA HIS A 248 16.77 -12.62 -1.23
C HIS A 248 15.76 -13.73 -1.50
N SER A 249 16.24 -14.79 -2.16
CA SER A 249 15.42 -15.97 -2.35
C SER A 249 15.13 -16.63 -0.98
N PRO A 250 13.87 -16.88 -0.62
CA PRO A 250 13.53 -17.56 0.63
C PRO A 250 13.75 -19.07 0.58
N ALA A 251 13.90 -19.65 -0.60
CA ALA A 251 14.12 -21.08 -0.82
C ALA A 251 14.88 -21.28 -2.13
N ASP A 252 15.35 -22.50 -2.38
CA ASP A 252 15.82 -22.90 -3.70
C ASP A 252 14.61 -23.18 -4.61
N TRP A 253 14.46 -22.36 -5.65
CA TRP A 253 13.34 -22.44 -6.58
C TRP A 253 13.75 -21.96 -7.97
N HIS A 254 13.04 -22.48 -8.96
CA HIS A 254 13.21 -22.11 -10.36
C HIS A 254 12.13 -21.11 -10.77
N VAL A 255 12.53 -19.87 -11.01
CA VAL A 255 11.64 -18.82 -11.52
C VAL A 255 11.43 -19.02 -13.03
N SER A 256 10.21 -19.36 -13.43
CA SER A 256 9.86 -19.61 -14.83
C SER A 256 9.17 -18.42 -15.50
N PHE A 257 8.58 -17.52 -14.71
CA PHE A 257 7.77 -16.42 -15.23
C PHE A 257 7.90 -15.16 -14.38
N ARG A 258 7.97 -14.02 -15.06
CA ARG A 258 7.93 -12.70 -14.45
C ARG A 258 6.82 -11.87 -15.07
N ARG A 259 6.02 -11.23 -14.21
CA ARG A 259 5.01 -10.23 -14.61
C ARG A 259 5.20 -8.95 -13.84
N HIS A 260 5.16 -7.84 -14.56
CA HIS A 260 5.12 -6.52 -13.97
C HIS A 260 3.72 -5.94 -14.09
N PHE A 261 3.17 -5.49 -12.97
CA PHE A 261 1.89 -4.80 -12.91
C PHE A 261 2.16 -3.32 -12.69
N GLN A 262 1.74 -2.50 -13.65
CA GLN A 262 1.69 -1.06 -13.47
C GLN A 262 0.56 -0.72 -12.50
N GLY A 263 0.83 0.20 -11.57
CA GLY A 263 -0.12 0.60 -10.55
C GLY A 263 0.26 1.93 -9.92
N GLU A 264 -0.31 2.21 -8.76
CA GLU A 264 -0.01 3.40 -7.97
C GLU A 264 1.27 3.21 -7.14
N LEU A 265 1.72 4.28 -6.49
CA LEU A 265 2.80 4.24 -5.49
C LEU A 265 2.27 4.75 -4.15
N LEU A 266 1.20 4.11 -3.66
CA LEU A 266 0.61 4.42 -2.35
C LEU A 266 1.52 3.92 -1.23
N SER A 267 1.45 4.55 -0.06
CA SER A 267 2.22 4.10 1.11
C SER A 267 1.78 2.70 1.53
N VAL A 268 2.74 1.81 1.77
CA VAL A 268 2.50 0.45 2.28
C VAL A 268 2.72 0.33 3.79
N ASN A 269 2.83 1.47 4.48
CA ASN A 269 2.98 1.46 5.93
C ASN A 269 1.78 0.71 6.58
N PRO A 270 1.97 0.10 7.76
CA PRO A 270 0.93 -0.70 8.42
C PRO A 270 -0.42 0.00 8.55
N SER A 271 -0.43 1.30 8.85
CA SER A 271 -1.65 2.08 9.02
C SER A 271 -2.41 2.26 7.70
N VAL A 272 -1.73 2.54 6.60
CA VAL A 272 -2.36 2.67 5.27
C VAL A 272 -2.76 1.30 4.73
N ALA A 273 -1.98 0.25 4.99
CA ALA A 273 -2.34 -1.13 4.66
C ALA A 273 -3.55 -1.65 5.45
N GLN A 274 -3.79 -1.12 6.65
CA GLN A 274 -5.03 -1.37 7.40
C GLN A 274 -6.19 -0.50 6.90
N TRP A 275 -5.91 0.63 6.26
CA TRP A 275 -6.96 1.53 5.80
C TRP A 275 -7.45 1.20 4.39
N ILE A 276 -6.56 0.86 3.45
CA ILE A 276 -6.90 0.70 2.02
C ILE A 276 -7.04 -0.80 1.67
N PRO A 277 -8.27 -1.28 1.35
CA PRO A 277 -8.47 -2.63 0.83
C PRO A 277 -7.82 -2.80 -0.53
N GLY A 278 -7.22 -3.97 -0.77
CA GLY A 278 -6.57 -4.25 -2.06
C GLY A 278 -5.35 -3.38 -2.35
N LEU A 279 -4.74 -2.75 -1.34
CA LEU A 279 -3.58 -1.85 -1.50
C LEU A 279 -2.48 -2.48 -2.36
N PHE A 280 -2.15 -3.75 -2.09
CA PHE A 280 -1.09 -4.44 -2.83
C PHE A 280 -1.43 -4.70 -4.31
N VAL A 281 -2.71 -4.77 -4.65
CA VAL A 281 -3.19 -4.92 -6.03
C VAL A 281 -3.18 -3.57 -6.75
N LEU A 282 -3.49 -2.49 -6.02
CA LEU A 282 -3.47 -1.12 -6.54
C LEU A 282 -2.06 -0.64 -6.85
N ASN A 283 -1.08 -1.02 -6.02
CA ASN A 283 0.29 -0.59 -6.19
C ASN A 283 1.00 -1.30 -7.35
N GLU A 284 1.97 -0.58 -7.91
CA GLU A 284 2.95 -1.11 -8.85
C GLU A 284 3.71 -2.27 -8.19
N ARG A 285 3.86 -3.40 -8.90
CA ARG A 285 4.49 -4.60 -8.33
C ARG A 285 5.15 -5.47 -9.39
N ALA A 286 6.19 -6.20 -8.97
CA ALA A 286 6.88 -7.20 -9.78
C ALA A 286 6.64 -8.58 -9.17
N LEU A 287 5.89 -9.41 -9.90
CA LEU A 287 5.56 -10.78 -9.55
C LEU A 287 6.54 -11.74 -10.23
N TYR A 288 7.09 -12.65 -9.44
CA TYR A 288 7.91 -13.78 -9.86
C TYR A 288 7.16 -15.07 -9.54
N VAL A 289 7.04 -15.95 -10.53
CA VAL A 289 6.36 -17.23 -10.42
C VAL A 289 7.30 -18.33 -10.88
N GLY A 290 7.25 -19.45 -10.18
CA GLY A 290 8.13 -20.56 -10.42
C GLY A 290 7.71 -21.81 -9.66
N THR A 291 8.66 -22.71 -9.55
CA THR A 291 8.50 -23.97 -8.83
C THR A 291 9.66 -24.20 -7.86
N TRP A 292 9.34 -24.70 -6.68
CA TRP A 292 10.29 -25.12 -5.65
C TRP A 292 10.05 -26.59 -5.30
N GLN A 293 10.81 -27.15 -4.36
CA GLN A 293 10.74 -28.57 -4.01
C GLN A 293 9.32 -29.09 -3.65
N TYR A 294 8.40 -28.23 -3.19
CA TYR A 294 7.01 -28.60 -2.86
C TYR A 294 5.97 -28.09 -3.87
N GLY A 295 6.38 -27.72 -5.08
CA GLY A 295 5.47 -27.36 -6.17
C GLY A 295 5.49 -25.88 -6.50
N TYR A 296 4.33 -25.22 -6.51
CA TYR A 296 4.21 -23.80 -6.88
C TYR A 296 4.84 -22.88 -5.83
N PHE A 297 5.59 -21.89 -6.32
CA PHE A 297 6.11 -20.80 -5.50
C PHE A 297 5.94 -19.47 -6.24
N SER A 298 5.61 -18.42 -5.49
CA SER A 298 5.63 -17.06 -6.01
C SER A 298 6.19 -16.09 -4.99
N MET A 299 6.87 -15.08 -5.49
CA MET A 299 7.44 -14.00 -4.71
C MET A 299 7.15 -12.69 -5.41
N THR A 300 6.61 -11.71 -4.69
CA THR A 300 6.19 -10.44 -5.26
C THR A 300 6.79 -9.29 -4.49
N ALA A 301 7.49 -8.40 -5.19
CA ALA A 301 7.90 -7.12 -4.66
C ALA A 301 6.83 -6.08 -4.98
N VAL A 302 6.28 -5.42 -3.96
CA VAL A 302 5.25 -4.38 -4.09
C VAL A 302 5.92 -3.02 -3.85
N GLY A 303 5.81 -2.12 -4.82
CA GLY A 303 6.31 -0.76 -4.72
C GLY A 303 5.48 0.09 -3.77
N ALA A 304 6.06 1.18 -3.30
CA ALA A 304 5.42 2.14 -2.40
C ALA A 304 5.84 3.58 -2.69
N THR A 305 5.23 4.54 -2.02
CA THR A 305 5.66 5.95 -2.08
C THR A 305 7.14 6.07 -1.73
N ASN A 306 7.92 6.81 -2.54
CA ASN A 306 9.38 6.96 -2.42
C ASN A 306 10.21 5.67 -2.62
N VAL A 307 9.58 4.50 -2.70
CA VAL A 307 10.22 3.19 -2.93
C VAL A 307 9.54 2.54 -4.15
N GLY A 308 9.63 3.22 -5.30
CA GLY A 308 8.94 2.82 -6.53
C GLY A 308 9.80 2.01 -7.51
N SER A 309 11.12 1.91 -7.27
CA SER A 309 12.04 1.18 -8.13
C SER A 309 12.25 -0.24 -7.59
N ILE A 310 12.15 -1.25 -8.45
CA ILE A 310 12.42 -2.66 -8.11
C ILE A 310 13.38 -3.21 -9.17
N ARG A 311 14.57 -3.66 -8.76
CA ARG A 311 15.54 -4.34 -9.64
C ARG A 311 15.92 -5.70 -9.06
N VAL A 312 16.00 -6.71 -9.92
CA VAL A 312 16.35 -8.09 -9.55
C VAL A 312 17.65 -8.49 -10.25
N TYR A 313 18.53 -9.16 -9.52
CA TYR A 313 19.82 -9.61 -10.00
C TYR A 313 19.65 -10.82 -10.93
N ASP A 314 20.34 -10.83 -12.07
CA ASP A 314 20.30 -11.89 -13.10
C ASP A 314 18.90 -12.19 -13.70
N ASP A 315 18.18 -11.16 -14.18
CA ASP A 315 16.87 -11.30 -14.82
C ASP A 315 16.96 -11.87 -16.26
N LYS A 316 17.28 -13.16 -16.38
CA LYS A 316 17.24 -13.91 -17.65
C LYS A 316 15.84 -14.46 -18.00
N VAL A 317 14.84 -14.22 -17.15
CA VAL A 317 13.50 -14.82 -17.26
C VAL A 317 12.66 -14.11 -18.32
N ARG A 318 11.81 -14.85 -19.04
CA ARG A 318 10.90 -14.29 -20.06
C ARG A 318 9.98 -13.22 -19.45
N ILE A 319 10.09 -11.98 -19.95
CA ILE A 319 9.31 -10.83 -19.48
C ILE A 319 8.05 -10.67 -20.33
N TYR A 320 6.87 -10.85 -19.74
CA TYR A 320 5.60 -10.46 -20.37
C TYR A 320 5.23 -9.03 -19.94
N LYS A 321 5.39 -8.07 -20.86
CA LYS A 321 4.96 -6.68 -20.66
C LYS A 321 3.52 -6.53 -21.11
N ILE A 322 2.60 -6.26 -20.19
CA ILE A 322 1.23 -5.85 -20.53
C ILE A 322 1.24 -4.33 -20.72
N LYS A 323 0.97 -3.91 -21.96
CA LYS A 323 1.01 -2.54 -22.54
C LYS A 323 2.39 -1.97 -22.92
N LYS A 324 2.47 -1.63 -24.22
CA LYS A 324 3.60 -1.14 -25.01
C LYS A 324 3.74 0.38 -24.81
N LEU A 325 4.83 0.83 -24.21
CA LEU A 325 5.46 2.12 -24.50
C LEU A 325 6.97 1.91 -24.54
N THR A 326 7.56 2.35 -25.63
CA THR A 326 8.97 2.19 -26.02
C THR A 326 9.92 2.92 -25.08
N GLY A 327 10.95 2.21 -24.61
CA GLY A 327 12.10 2.75 -23.92
C GLY A 327 13.15 1.65 -23.74
N LYS A 328 14.31 1.82 -24.37
CA LYS A 328 15.49 0.94 -24.19
C LYS A 328 15.95 1.03 -22.74
N PHE A 329 16.18 -0.09 -22.06
CA PHE A 329 16.95 -0.09 -20.81
C PHE A 329 17.88 -1.30 -20.71
N GLN A 330 19.13 -1.00 -20.38
CA GLN A 330 20.31 -1.85 -20.26
C GLN A 330 20.90 -1.62 -18.84
N TYR A 331 21.26 -2.71 -18.14
CA TYR A 331 22.11 -2.83 -16.92
C TYR A 331 21.65 -2.23 -15.56
N PHE A 332 22.02 -2.91 -14.45
CA PHE A 332 21.38 -2.83 -13.11
C PHE A 332 22.27 -2.26 -11.98
N TYR A 333 22.01 -1.02 -11.56
CA TYR A 333 22.33 -0.41 -10.25
C TYR A 333 21.24 0.63 -9.96
N PHE A 334 20.65 0.65 -8.76
CA PHE A 334 19.46 1.45 -8.42
C PHE A 334 19.69 2.97 -8.59
N TYR A 335 19.05 3.58 -9.59
CA TYR A 335 18.82 5.03 -9.72
C TYR A 335 17.41 5.29 -10.35
N LEU A 336 16.48 5.99 -9.69
CA LEU A 336 15.91 7.30 -10.09
C LEU A 336 15.33 8.09 -8.91
#